data_AF-A0A9W9Z733-F1
#
_entry.id   AF-A0A9W9Z733-F1
#
_cell.length_a   1.000
_cell.length_b   1.000
_cell.length_c   1.000
_cell.angle_alpha   90.00
_cell.angle_beta   90.00
_cell.angle_gamma   90.00
#
_symmetry.space_group_name_H-M   'P 1'
#
loop_
_entity.id
_entity.type
_entity.pdbx_description
1 polymer ?
#
loop_
_entity_poly.entity_id
_entity_poly.type
_entity_poly.pdbx_seq_one_letter_code
_entity_poly.pdbx_strand_id
1 'polypeptide(L)'
;MEWKNFGYDIYKEIKGEEEFNKKMKEANTIPPGGTFDDVKLCLETGKIKLLFGAAALYTGKRPTHSVGVGAQGIATIVDEPQFPECEFFTPGRSFPVCLRHSTLKGVDDAMLNFLSATIRFSESHDDDSPLDIPMSTGRSTVLWNVQTIYDAMKANRTGNRKEYYLTTPDQ
;
A
#
# COMPACT_ATOMS: atom_id res chain seq x y z
N MET A 1 0.12 -28.15 10.60
CA MET A 1 -0.85 -27.15 11.09
C MET A 1 -1.09 -26.17 9.95
N GLU A 2 -2.34 -25.95 9.54
CA GLU A 2 -2.68 -25.03 8.46
C GLU A 2 -2.79 -23.60 9.01
N TRP A 3 -2.18 -22.63 8.32
CA TRP A 3 -2.25 -21.22 8.73
C TRP A 3 -3.62 -20.63 8.35
N LYS A 4 -4.27 -19.93 9.28
CA LYS A 4 -5.58 -19.28 9.07
C LYS A 4 -5.53 -17.81 9.49
N ASN A 5 -6.19 -16.94 8.72
CA ASN A 5 -6.46 -15.57 9.11
C ASN A 5 -7.71 -15.51 10.01
N PHE A 6 -7.55 -15.06 11.26
CA PHE A 6 -8.63 -14.93 12.24
C PHE A 6 -9.24 -13.51 12.33
N GLY A 7 -8.81 -12.56 11.50
CA GLY A 7 -9.23 -11.15 11.59
C GLY A 7 -10.74 -10.96 11.54
N TYR A 8 -11.43 -11.59 10.58
CA TYR A 8 -12.89 -11.52 10.48
C TYR A 8 -13.61 -12.22 11.64
N ASP A 9 -13.07 -13.35 12.12
CA ASP A 9 -13.65 -14.08 13.25
C ASP A 9 -13.58 -13.22 14.53
N ILE A 10 -12.43 -12.58 14.78
CA ILE A 10 -12.22 -11.64 15.88
C ILE A 10 -13.11 -10.41 15.75
N TYR A 11 -13.26 -9.85 14.54
CA TYR A 11 -14.15 -8.72 14.31
C TYR A 11 -15.60 -9.06 14.65
N LYS A 12 -16.09 -10.23 14.19
CA LYS A 12 -17.45 -10.70 14.49
C LYS A 12 -17.66 -10.95 15.98
N GLU A 13 -16.67 -11.51 16.68
CA GLU A 13 -16.73 -11.73 18.12
C GLU A 13 -16.88 -10.40 18.89
N ILE A 14 -16.21 -9.34 18.45
CA ILE A 14 -16.19 -8.04 19.15
C ILE A 14 -17.35 -7.12 18.73
N LYS A 15 -17.69 -7.08 17.43
CA LYS A 15 -18.67 -6.14 16.85
C LYS A 15 -20.02 -6.77 16.52
N GLY A 16 -20.10 -8.10 16.51
CA GLY A 16 -21.28 -8.84 16.09
C GLY A 16 -21.33 -9.11 14.59
N GLU A 17 -22.05 -10.17 14.23
CA GLU A 17 -22.22 -10.62 12.84
C GLU A 17 -23.05 -9.65 12.00
N GLU A 18 -24.02 -8.96 12.61
CA GLU A 18 -24.84 -7.94 11.93
C GLU A 18 -23.99 -6.76 11.43
N GLU A 19 -23.14 -6.20 12.29
CA GLU A 19 -22.26 -5.08 11.92
C GLU A 19 -21.22 -5.53 10.88
N PHE A 20 -20.68 -6.75 11.01
CA PHE A 20 -19.81 -7.33 9.99
C PHE A 20 -20.48 -7.37 8.62
N ASN A 21 -21.68 -7.94 8.52
CA ASN A 21 -22.40 -8.06 7.25
C ASN A 21 -22.74 -6.69 6.65
N LYS A 22 -23.13 -5.73 7.50
CA LYS A 22 -23.37 -4.35 7.10
C LYS A 22 -22.11 -3.70 6.53
N LYS A 23 -20.96 -3.82 7.22
CA LYS A 23 -19.68 -3.26 6.77
C LYS A 23 -19.18 -3.89 5.47
N MET A 24 -19.30 -5.20 5.32
CA MET A 24 -18.98 -5.89 4.06
C MET A 24 -19.87 -5.41 2.91
N LYS A 25 -21.15 -5.12 3.17
CA LYS A 25 -22.04 -4.54 2.17
C LYS A 25 -21.63 -3.11 1.81
N GLU A 26 -21.32 -2.28 2.80
CA GLU A 26 -20.83 -0.90 2.61
C GLU A 26 -19.53 -0.88 1.78
N ALA A 27 -18.59 -1.78 2.05
CA ALA A 27 -17.32 -1.88 1.32
C ALA A 27 -17.50 -2.22 -0.17
N ASN A 28 -18.57 -2.95 -0.51
CA ASN A 28 -18.91 -3.29 -1.90
C ASN A 28 -19.75 -2.22 -2.60
N THR A 29 -20.07 -1.10 -1.93
CA THR A 29 -20.81 0.01 -2.54
C THR A 29 -19.87 1.14 -2.92
N ILE A 30 -19.92 1.55 -4.19
CA ILE A 30 -19.20 2.75 -4.65
C ILE A 30 -19.98 3.98 -4.18
N PRO A 31 -19.37 4.90 -3.43
CA PRO A 31 -20.05 6.12 -3.00
C PRO A 31 -20.41 6.97 -4.23
N PRO A 32 -21.58 7.65 -4.22
CA PRO A 32 -21.97 8.51 -5.33
C PRO A 32 -21.01 9.69 -5.46
N GLY A 33 -20.72 10.08 -6.70
CA GLY A 33 -19.93 11.28 -6.98
C GLY A 33 -20.68 12.57 -6.61
N GLY A 34 -19.95 13.58 -6.14
CA GLY A 34 -20.41 14.92 -5.83
C GLY A 34 -19.89 15.96 -6.81
N THR A 35 -20.60 17.08 -6.94
CA THR A 35 -20.26 18.21 -7.84
C THR A 35 -18.96 18.93 -7.49
N PHE A 36 -18.41 18.73 -6.29
CA PHE A 36 -17.19 19.40 -5.80
C PHE A 36 -16.06 18.41 -5.49
N ASP A 37 -16.16 17.16 -5.95
CA ASP A 37 -15.19 16.12 -5.62
C ASP A 37 -13.78 16.44 -6.13
N ASP A 38 -13.65 17.04 -7.31
CA ASP A 38 -12.34 17.45 -7.85
C ASP A 38 -11.68 18.53 -6.99
N VAL A 39 -12.44 19.52 -6.53
CA VAL A 39 -11.94 20.58 -5.66
C VAL A 39 -11.52 19.99 -4.32
N LYS A 40 -12.34 19.10 -3.75
CA LYS A 40 -12.03 18.38 -2.51
C LYS A 40 -10.74 17.56 -2.68
N LEU A 41 -10.63 16.80 -3.77
CA LEU A 41 -9.45 15.97 -4.05
C LEU A 41 -8.19 16.81 -4.21
N CYS A 42 -8.27 17.98 -4.86
CA CYS A 42 -7.17 18.92 -4.98
C CYS A 42 -6.69 19.41 -3.61
N LEU A 43 -7.62 19.83 -2.74
CA LEU A 43 -7.31 20.27 -1.38
C LEU A 43 -6.68 19.16 -0.54
N GLU A 44 -7.25 17.96 -0.59
CA GLU A 44 -6.72 16.80 0.15
C GLU A 44 -5.33 16.38 -0.36
N THR A 45 -5.11 16.43 -1.68
CA THR A 45 -3.78 16.21 -2.28
C THR A 45 -2.77 17.22 -1.76
N GLY A 46 -3.14 18.50 -1.68
CA GLY A 46 -2.29 19.55 -1.13
C GLY A 46 -1.89 19.30 0.33
N LYS A 47 -2.85 18.90 1.17
CA LYS A 47 -2.60 18.57 2.59
C LYS A 47 -1.65 17.37 2.73
N ILE A 48 -1.91 16.29 1.99
CA ILE A 48 -1.08 15.08 2.03
C ILE A 48 0.36 15.39 1.56
N LYS A 49 0.51 16.16 0.47
CA LYS A 49 1.83 16.61 -0.01
C LYS A 49 2.58 17.41 1.06
N LEU A 50 1.90 18.36 1.71
CA LEU A 50 2.52 19.17 2.76
C LEU A 50 2.98 18.32 3.95
N LEU A 51 2.12 17.41 4.44
CA LEU A 51 2.41 16.54 5.57
C LEU A 51 3.61 15.63 5.30
N PHE A 52 3.58 14.89 4.19
CA PHE A 52 4.66 13.96 3.84
C PHE A 52 5.94 14.69 3.40
N GLY A 53 5.82 15.84 2.74
CA GLY A 53 6.97 16.68 2.39
C GLY A 53 7.68 17.22 3.62
N ALA A 54 6.93 17.74 4.60
CA ALA A 54 7.51 18.19 5.86
C ALA A 54 8.19 17.05 6.63
N ALA A 55 7.57 15.86 6.66
CA ALA A 55 8.16 14.68 7.27
C ALA A 55 9.47 14.24 6.56
N ALA A 56 9.50 14.30 5.23
CA ALA A 56 10.70 13.99 4.45
C ALA A 56 11.85 14.97 4.75
N LEU A 57 11.54 16.27 4.76
CA LEU A 57 12.51 17.33 5.07
C LEU A 57 13.05 17.20 6.50
N TYR A 58 12.16 16.95 7.47
CA TYR A 58 12.55 16.80 8.87
C TYR A 58 13.43 15.58 9.13
N THR A 59 13.11 14.44 8.48
CA THR A 59 13.83 13.19 8.71
C THR A 59 15.05 13.00 7.80
N GLY A 60 15.16 13.78 6.72
CA GLY A 60 16.15 13.56 5.66
C GLY A 60 16.00 12.20 4.97
N LYS A 61 14.85 11.55 5.10
CA LYS A 61 14.57 10.18 4.67
C LYS A 61 13.20 10.10 4.00
N ARG A 62 12.89 8.93 3.42
CA ARG A 62 11.53 8.63 2.98
C ARG A 62 10.59 8.66 4.20
N PRO A 63 9.44 9.36 4.15
CA PRO A 63 8.50 9.43 5.28
C PRO A 63 7.89 8.09 5.71
N THR A 64 7.81 7.15 4.76
CA THR A 64 7.47 5.75 4.97
C THR A 64 8.56 4.92 4.29
N HIS A 65 8.72 3.65 4.66
CA HIS A 65 9.69 2.78 4.00
C HIS A 65 11.14 3.31 4.06
N SER A 66 11.49 3.94 5.19
CA SER A 66 12.72 4.71 5.35
C SER A 66 13.98 3.84 5.33
N VAL A 67 13.91 2.65 5.94
CA VAL A 67 14.99 1.66 5.97
C VAL A 67 14.66 0.52 5.00
N GLY A 68 15.68 0.03 4.30
CA GLY A 68 15.52 -1.03 3.32
C GLY A 68 16.82 -1.40 2.65
N VAL A 69 16.79 -2.51 1.92
CA VAL A 69 17.92 -3.04 1.15
C VAL A 69 17.55 -3.05 -0.33
N GLY A 70 18.56 -2.84 -1.18
CA GLY A 70 18.40 -2.80 -2.63
C GLY A 70 19.30 -3.79 -3.33
N ALA A 71 18.90 -4.22 -4.53
CA ALA A 71 19.67 -5.04 -5.43
C ALA A 71 19.40 -4.62 -6.88
N GLN A 72 20.38 -4.86 -7.75
CA GLN A 72 20.22 -4.76 -9.20
C GLN A 72 20.08 -6.16 -9.81
N GLY A 73 19.38 -6.26 -10.93
CA GLY A 73 19.20 -7.54 -11.62
C GLY A 73 18.54 -7.36 -12.99
N ILE A 74 18.06 -8.48 -13.54
CA ILE A 74 17.35 -8.53 -14.81
C ILE A 74 15.95 -9.10 -14.57
N ALA A 75 14.92 -8.42 -15.08
CA ALA A 75 13.57 -8.96 -15.17
C ALA A 75 13.30 -9.41 -16.60
N THR A 76 12.96 -10.70 -16.78
CA THR A 76 12.63 -11.29 -18.08
C THR A 76 11.15 -11.63 -18.13
N ILE A 77 10.46 -11.15 -19.16
CA ILE A 77 9.07 -11.49 -19.42
C ILE A 77 8.99 -12.94 -19.88
N VAL A 78 8.04 -13.69 -19.33
CA VAL A 78 7.83 -15.11 -19.66
C VAL A 78 7.59 -15.32 -21.16
N ASP A 79 8.05 -16.45 -21.69
CA ASP A 79 7.98 -16.76 -23.13
C ASP A 79 6.54 -17.07 -23.59
N GLU A 80 5.70 -17.63 -22.72
CA GLU A 80 4.32 -18.02 -23.02
C GLU A 80 3.32 -17.32 -22.07
N PRO A 81 3.12 -15.99 -22.22
CA PRO A 81 2.24 -15.26 -21.33
C PRO A 81 0.79 -15.70 -21.46
N GLN A 82 0.11 -15.85 -20.31
CA GLN A 82 -1.31 -16.16 -20.22
C GLN A 82 -2.17 -14.88 -20.06
N PHE A 83 -1.56 -13.71 -20.25
CA PHE A 83 -2.20 -12.40 -20.18
C PHE A 83 -2.36 -11.80 -21.60
N PRO A 84 -3.26 -10.81 -21.80
CA PRO A 84 -3.44 -10.18 -23.10
C PRO A 84 -2.17 -9.54 -23.67
N GLU A 85 -2.03 -9.51 -24.99
CA GLU A 85 -0.88 -8.92 -25.67
C GLU A 85 -0.64 -7.45 -25.25
N CYS A 86 0.64 -7.11 -25.02
CA CYS A 86 1.07 -5.79 -24.58
C CYS A 86 2.47 -5.49 -25.14
N GLU A 87 2.65 -4.28 -25.69
CA GLU A 87 3.94 -3.84 -26.25
C GLU A 87 5.07 -3.79 -25.19
N PHE A 88 4.73 -3.42 -23.95
CA PHE A 88 5.71 -3.36 -22.87
C PHE A 88 6.14 -4.77 -22.43
N PHE A 89 5.17 -5.68 -22.27
CA PHE A 89 5.39 -7.06 -21.83
C PHE A 89 5.50 -8.04 -23.00
N THR A 90 6.34 -7.72 -23.98
CA THR A 90 6.67 -8.65 -25.07
C THR A 90 7.35 -9.92 -24.50
N PRO A 91 6.95 -11.13 -24.93
CA PRO A 91 7.58 -12.38 -24.50
C PRO A 91 9.10 -12.39 -24.66
N GLY A 92 9.82 -12.94 -23.68
CA GLY A 92 11.28 -13.05 -23.68
C GLY A 92 12.06 -11.73 -23.51
N ARG A 93 11.37 -10.58 -23.51
CA ARG A 93 12.01 -9.27 -23.34
C ARG A 93 12.62 -9.17 -21.94
N SER A 94 13.86 -8.70 -21.87
CA SER A 94 14.59 -8.53 -20.62
C SER A 94 14.89 -7.06 -20.34
N PHE A 95 14.80 -6.66 -19.07
CA PHE A 95 15.03 -5.31 -18.61
C PHE A 95 16.05 -5.30 -17.47
N PRO A 96 17.03 -4.38 -17.44
CA PRO A 96 17.75 -4.09 -16.21
C PRO A 96 16.78 -3.50 -15.19
N VAL A 97 16.86 -3.97 -13.95
CA VAL A 97 15.97 -3.52 -12.87
C VAL A 97 16.72 -3.23 -11.58
N CYS A 98 16.19 -2.27 -10.83
CA CYS A 98 16.50 -2.09 -9.42
C CYS A 98 15.32 -2.61 -8.57
N LEU A 99 15.60 -3.48 -7.61
CA LEU A 99 14.65 -3.94 -6.61
C LEU A 99 15.01 -3.32 -5.25
N ARG A 100 14.00 -2.85 -4.52
CA ARG A 100 14.15 -2.42 -3.12
C ARG A 100 13.14 -3.09 -2.21
N HIS A 101 13.64 -3.76 -1.18
CA HIS A 101 12.84 -4.21 -0.04
C HIS A 101 12.90 -3.19 1.10
N SER A 102 11.78 -2.98 1.78
CA SER A 102 11.75 -2.08 2.95
C SER A 102 10.62 -2.38 3.91
N THR A 103 10.75 -1.89 5.13
CA THR A 103 9.74 -1.95 6.18
C THR A 103 8.92 -0.65 6.22
N LEU A 104 7.60 -0.72 6.37
CA LEU A 104 6.74 0.48 6.30
C LEU A 104 7.08 1.55 7.36
N LYS A 105 7.26 1.17 8.63
CA LYS A 105 7.56 2.12 9.73
C LYS A 105 8.66 1.70 10.69
N GLY A 106 8.67 0.43 11.12
CA GLY A 106 9.67 -0.07 12.07
C GLY A 106 11.05 -0.18 11.42
N VAL A 107 12.06 0.34 12.11
CA VAL A 107 13.48 0.22 11.71
C VAL A 107 14.10 -1.10 12.17
N ASP A 108 13.38 -1.84 13.01
CA ASP A 108 13.77 -3.15 13.53
C ASP A 108 13.06 -4.24 12.73
N ASP A 109 13.84 -5.02 12.00
CA ASP A 109 13.35 -6.12 11.15
C ASP A 109 12.79 -7.29 11.97
N ALA A 110 13.05 -7.35 13.29
CA ALA A 110 12.46 -8.35 14.18
C ALA A 110 11.01 -8.04 14.58
N MET A 111 10.51 -6.84 14.27
CA MET A 111 9.14 -6.42 14.61
C MET A 111 8.10 -6.81 13.56
N LEU A 112 6.84 -6.94 14.00
CA LEU A 112 5.69 -7.02 13.11
C LEU A 112 5.59 -5.76 12.23
N ASN A 113 5.65 -5.93 10.92
CA ASN A 113 5.69 -4.84 9.97
C ASN A 113 5.06 -5.24 8.63
N PHE A 114 4.62 -4.24 7.87
CA PHE A 114 4.40 -4.42 6.44
C PHE A 114 5.75 -4.37 5.74
N LEU A 115 6.01 -5.36 4.89
CA LEU A 115 7.18 -5.38 4.03
C LEU A 115 6.77 -4.92 2.65
N SER A 116 7.63 -4.15 2.00
CA SER A 116 7.44 -3.70 0.62
C SER A 116 8.49 -4.29 -0.30
N ALA A 117 8.16 -4.38 -1.57
CA ALA A 117 9.05 -4.69 -2.67
C ALA A 117 8.72 -3.74 -3.82
N THR A 118 9.66 -2.90 -4.22
CA THR A 118 9.49 -1.98 -5.35
C THR A 118 10.48 -2.36 -6.44
N ILE A 119 9.97 -2.65 -7.63
CA ILE A 119 10.78 -2.93 -8.82
C ILE A 119 10.73 -1.70 -9.72
N ARG A 120 11.89 -1.24 -10.15
CA ARG A 120 12.10 -0.15 -11.10
C ARG A 120 12.73 -0.72 -12.36
N PHE A 121 12.15 -0.48 -13.52
CA PHE A 121 12.64 -1.00 -14.82
C PHE A 121 13.76 -0.14 -15.43
N SER A 122 14.72 0.25 -14.59
CA SER A 122 15.93 0.98 -14.97
C SER A 122 17.16 0.45 -14.22
N GLU A 123 18.33 0.64 -14.82
CA GLU A 123 19.61 0.18 -14.26
C GLU A 123 20.10 1.06 -13.11
N SER A 124 19.92 2.38 -13.20
CA SER A 124 20.33 3.32 -12.16
C SER A 124 19.17 4.13 -11.60
N HIS A 125 19.42 4.84 -10.49
CA HIS A 125 18.48 5.79 -9.91
C HIS A 125 18.31 7.07 -10.74
N ASP A 126 19.28 7.39 -11.61
CA ASP A 126 19.30 8.63 -12.39
C ASP A 126 18.58 8.51 -13.74
N ASP A 127 18.35 7.27 -14.20
CA ASP A 127 17.63 7.01 -15.44
C ASP A 127 16.13 7.19 -15.27
N ASP A 128 15.44 7.61 -16.32
CA ASP A 128 13.99 7.50 -16.39
C ASP A 128 13.59 6.02 -16.43
N SER A 129 12.66 5.64 -15.56
CA SER A 129 12.12 4.28 -15.55
C SER A 129 10.85 4.24 -16.39
N PRO A 130 10.74 3.32 -17.36
CA PRO A 130 9.54 3.19 -18.17
C PRO A 130 8.38 2.56 -17.38
N LEU A 131 8.67 1.88 -16.26
CA LEU A 131 7.67 1.30 -15.37
C LEU A 131 8.25 1.11 -13.97
N ASP A 132 7.52 1.57 -12.95
CA ASP A 132 7.78 1.24 -11.56
C ASP A 132 6.60 0.47 -10.98
N ILE A 133 6.88 -0.64 -10.29
CA ILE A 133 5.88 -1.50 -9.64
C ILE A 133 6.14 -1.48 -8.13
N PRO A 134 5.49 -0.58 -7.37
CA PRO A 134 5.51 -0.61 -5.91
C PRO A 134 4.52 -1.64 -5.37
N MET A 135 5.00 -2.56 -4.54
CA MET A 135 4.20 -3.62 -3.91
C MET A 135 4.44 -3.66 -2.41
N SER A 136 3.45 -4.17 -1.69
CA SER A 136 3.53 -4.44 -0.25
C SER A 136 2.92 -5.81 0.08
N THR A 137 3.35 -6.41 1.19
CA THR A 137 2.75 -7.64 1.71
C THR A 137 1.30 -7.42 2.08
N GLY A 138 0.45 -8.41 1.76
CA GLY A 138 -0.99 -8.37 1.96
C GLY A 138 -1.72 -8.61 0.63
N ARG A 139 -2.78 -9.41 0.65
CA ARG A 139 -3.58 -9.68 -0.56
C ARG A 139 -4.39 -8.45 -0.99
N SER A 140 -4.75 -7.60 -0.04
CA SER A 140 -5.50 -6.36 -0.23
C SER A 140 -4.86 -5.24 0.61
N THR A 141 -5.17 -4.00 0.25
CA THR A 141 -4.72 -2.81 0.98
C THR A 141 -5.72 -2.46 2.10
N VAL A 142 -5.19 -2.02 3.25
CA VAL A 142 -5.99 -1.43 4.34
C VAL A 142 -6.32 0.06 4.10
N LEU A 143 -5.84 0.63 2.99
CA LEU A 143 -6.05 2.02 2.57
C LEU A 143 -6.65 2.03 1.16
N TRP A 144 -7.87 2.56 1.01
CA TRP A 144 -8.60 2.60 -0.26
C TRP A 144 -9.17 3.99 -0.61
N ASN A 145 -9.07 4.96 0.29
CA ASN A 145 -9.43 6.35 0.04
C ASN A 145 -8.72 7.32 0.99
N VAL A 146 -8.91 8.63 0.78
CA VAL A 146 -8.31 9.69 1.61
C VAL A 146 -8.63 9.54 3.10
N GLN A 147 -9.86 9.16 3.46
CA GLN A 147 -10.27 9.03 4.86
C GLN A 147 -9.49 7.91 5.56
N THR A 148 -9.33 6.75 4.92
CA THR A 148 -8.55 5.63 5.49
C THR A 148 -7.08 5.98 5.73
N ILE A 149 -6.50 6.87 4.91
CA ILE A 149 -5.15 7.41 5.13
C ILE A 149 -5.12 8.22 6.43
N TYR A 150 -6.10 9.11 6.64
CA TYR A 150 -6.19 9.90 7.87
C TYR A 150 -6.46 9.05 9.11
N ASP A 151 -7.29 8.02 8.99
CA ASP A 151 -7.55 7.10 10.08
C ASP A 151 -6.27 6.36 10.49
N ALA A 152 -5.49 5.88 9.51
CA ALA A 152 -4.18 5.25 9.75
C ALA A 152 -3.17 6.21 10.39
N MET A 153 -3.13 7.47 9.94
CA MET A 153 -2.28 8.50 10.53
C MET A 153 -2.67 8.79 11.98
N LYS A 154 -3.98 8.93 12.24
CA LYS A 154 -4.53 9.17 13.57
C LYS A 154 -4.19 8.01 14.50
N ALA A 155 -4.48 6.77 14.10
CA ALA A 155 -4.18 5.57 14.87
C ALA A 155 -2.70 5.45 15.22
N ASN A 156 -1.82 5.80 14.27
CA ASN A 156 -0.38 5.81 14.52
C ASN A 156 0.05 6.90 15.50
N ARG A 157 -0.52 8.11 15.37
CA ARG A 157 -0.18 9.24 16.26
C ARG A 157 -0.68 9.02 17.68
N THR A 158 -1.86 8.42 17.85
CA THR A 158 -2.47 8.18 19.16
C THR A 158 -2.04 6.87 19.81
N GLY A 159 -1.44 5.95 19.05
CA GLY A 159 -1.13 4.59 19.50
C GLY A 159 -2.36 3.69 19.64
N ASN A 160 -3.57 4.19 19.38
CA ASN A 160 -4.81 3.43 19.52
C ASN A 160 -5.08 2.57 18.27
N ARG A 161 -4.31 1.49 18.14
CA ARG A 161 -4.40 0.56 17.01
C ARG A 161 -5.61 -0.37 17.11
N LYS A 162 -6.03 -0.72 18.33
CA LYS A 162 -7.18 -1.62 18.54
C LYS A 162 -8.47 -1.03 17.97
N GLU A 163 -8.74 0.24 18.23
CA GLU A 163 -9.94 0.90 17.69
C GLU A 163 -9.88 1.03 16.16
N TYR A 164 -8.69 1.30 15.62
CA TYR A 164 -8.45 1.37 14.17
C TYR A 164 -8.78 0.04 13.48
N TYR A 165 -8.25 -1.09 13.97
CA TYR A 165 -8.54 -2.41 13.41
C TYR A 165 -10.01 -2.83 13.52
N LEU A 166 -10.77 -2.20 14.42
CA LEU A 166 -12.20 -2.47 14.61
C LEU A 166 -13.10 -1.48 13.85
N THR A 167 -12.53 -0.60 13.02
CA THR A 167 -13.31 0.38 12.23
C THR A 167 -14.00 -0.29 11.04
N THR A 168 -13.37 -1.27 10.40
CA THR A 168 -13.96 -2.12 9.35
C THR A 168 -13.34 -3.51 9.40
N PRO A 169 -14.01 -4.56 8.89
CA PRO A 169 -13.45 -5.91 8.88
C PRO A 169 -12.15 -6.07 8.09
N ASP A 170 -11.94 -5.27 7.04
CA ASP A 170 -10.78 -5.36 6.14
C ASP A 170 -9.49 -4.67 6.65
N GLN A 171 -9.46 -4.27 7.93
CA GLN A 171 -8.34 -3.58 8.58
C GLN A 171 -7.41 -4.53 9.35
#